data_AF-A0A329RCR8-F1
#
_entry.id   AF-A0A329RCR8-F1
#
_cell.length_a   1.000
_cell.length_b   1.000
_cell.length_c   1.000
_cell.angle_alpha   90.00
_cell.angle_beta   90.00
_cell.angle_gamma   90.00
#
_symmetry.space_group_name_H-M   'P 1'
#
loop_
_entity.id
_entity.type
_entity.pdbx_description
1 polymer ?
#
loop_
_entity_poly.entity_id
_entity_poly.type
_entity_poly.pdbx_seq_one_letter_code
_entity_poly.pdbx_strand_id
1 'polypeptide(L)'
;MKFLESLGGSDKVLAGNVVGDDLDNLRLHSKPGWTEPENPDMYEYLHTPYRAVVEENSYPDLRKELFGPTPDSMKCVDSPLALFFYFMPVALWQHIAVSSNNYKHEHLEPRVEAYIERRNNMLRRRPDGKTLVRTRGEVRMDHMAVKPVLPYGLCACIGLLLARSV
;
A
#
# COMPACT_ATOMS: atom_id res chain seq x y z
N MET A 1 9.81 -23.31 -29.93
CA MET A 1 10.18 -23.08 -28.50
C MET A 1 9.88 -24.38 -27.77
N LYS A 2 10.90 -25.23 -27.55
CA LYS A 2 10.72 -26.69 -27.32
C LYS A 2 9.87 -27.05 -26.08
N PHE A 3 9.79 -26.15 -25.10
CA PHE A 3 9.01 -26.36 -23.88
C PHE A 3 7.49 -26.37 -24.12
N LEU A 4 6.94 -25.39 -24.84
CA LEU A 4 5.50 -25.35 -25.09
C LEU A 4 5.06 -26.53 -25.97
N GLU A 5 5.92 -26.95 -26.90
CA GLU A 5 5.70 -28.14 -27.72
C GLU A 5 5.65 -29.42 -26.87
N SER A 6 6.46 -29.53 -25.80
CA SER A 6 6.43 -30.66 -24.86
C SER A 6 5.18 -30.74 -23.98
N LEU A 7 4.42 -29.64 -23.88
CA LEU A 7 3.14 -29.54 -23.18
C LEU A 7 1.93 -29.68 -24.12
N GLY A 8 2.17 -30.14 -25.36
CA GLY A 8 1.13 -30.29 -26.37
C GLY A 8 0.80 -29.01 -27.15
N GLY A 9 1.65 -27.98 -27.07
CA GLY A 9 1.54 -26.73 -27.83
C GLY A 9 0.94 -25.55 -27.05
N SER A 10 1.14 -24.34 -27.58
CA SER A 10 0.64 -23.09 -26.98
C SER A 10 -0.87 -23.10 -26.77
N ASP A 11 -1.61 -23.62 -27.75
CA ASP A 11 -3.07 -23.51 -27.79
C ASP A 11 -3.71 -24.38 -26.70
N LYS A 12 -3.10 -25.52 -26.41
CA LYS A 12 -3.54 -26.46 -25.39
C LYS A 12 -3.30 -25.93 -23.98
N VAL A 13 -2.17 -25.25 -23.77
CA VAL A 13 -1.82 -24.56 -22.53
C VAL A 13 -2.77 -23.39 -22.26
N LEU A 14 -3.05 -22.57 -23.28
CA LEU A 14 -3.97 -21.43 -23.17
C LEU A 14 -5.42 -21.86 -22.91
N ALA A 15 -5.82 -23.02 -23.45
CA ALA A 15 -7.12 -23.62 -23.16
C ALA A 15 -7.21 -24.28 -21.77
N GLY A 16 -6.13 -24.31 -20.98
CA GLY A 16 -6.08 -24.92 -19.66
C GLY A 16 -6.21 -26.45 -19.67
N ASN A 17 -5.97 -27.09 -20.82
CA ASN A 17 -6.20 -28.51 -21.04
C ASN A 17 -4.89 -29.33 -21.04
N VAL A 18 -4.04 -29.07 -20.05
CA VAL A 18 -2.77 -29.79 -19.84
C VAL A 18 -3.05 -30.92 -18.85
N VAL A 19 -3.12 -32.17 -19.35
CA VAL A 19 -3.54 -33.35 -18.56
C VAL A 19 -2.64 -34.55 -18.90
N GLY A 20 -2.45 -35.47 -17.95
CA GLY A 20 -1.72 -36.72 -18.17
C GLY A 20 -0.23 -36.51 -18.40
N ASP A 21 0.33 -37.14 -19.43
CA ASP A 21 1.75 -37.09 -19.77
C ASP A 21 2.30 -35.64 -19.91
N ASP A 22 1.46 -34.68 -20.33
CA ASP A 22 1.83 -33.26 -20.43
C ASP A 22 2.11 -32.62 -19.05
N LEU A 23 1.39 -33.05 -17.99
CA LEU A 23 1.64 -32.62 -16.61
C LEU A 23 2.91 -33.25 -16.04
N ASP A 24 3.22 -34.49 -16.43
CA ASP A 24 4.45 -35.15 -16.02
C ASP A 24 5.68 -34.48 -16.67
N ASN A 25 5.55 -34.02 -17.93
CA ASN A 25 6.54 -33.16 -18.58
C ASN A 25 6.73 -31.83 -17.83
N LEU A 26 5.64 -31.18 -17.41
CA LEU A 26 5.72 -29.97 -16.57
C LEU A 26 6.47 -30.23 -15.26
N ARG A 27 6.21 -31.37 -14.60
CA ARG A 27 6.87 -31.78 -13.37
C ARG A 27 8.35 -32.13 -13.58
N LEU A 28 8.70 -32.70 -14.73
CA LEU A 28 10.09 -32.93 -15.14
C LEU A 28 10.83 -31.61 -15.32
N HIS A 29 10.23 -30.62 -15.96
CA HIS A 29 10.80 -29.28 -16.14
C HIS A 29 10.87 -28.46 -14.85
N SER A 30 10.03 -28.75 -13.84
CA SER A 30 10.08 -28.09 -12.53
C SER A 30 11.35 -28.39 -11.72
N LYS A 31 12.05 -29.50 -11.98
CA LYS A 31 13.23 -29.93 -11.21
C LYS A 31 14.55 -29.27 -11.65
N PRO A 32 14.89 -29.16 -12.95
CA PRO A 32 16.08 -28.43 -13.40
C PRO A 32 15.89 -26.91 -13.45
N GLY A 33 14.65 -26.42 -13.28
CA GLY A 33 14.31 -25.00 -13.43
C GLY A 33 13.97 -24.61 -14.86
N TRP A 34 13.83 -23.31 -15.11
CA TRP A 34 13.65 -22.79 -16.47
C TRP A 34 14.89 -23.09 -17.32
N THR A 35 14.70 -23.57 -18.55
CA THR A 35 15.79 -23.69 -19.51
C THR A 35 16.42 -22.30 -19.70
N GLU A 36 17.75 -22.25 -19.75
CA GLU A 36 18.47 -20.99 -19.97
C GLU A 36 17.92 -20.32 -21.23
N PRO A 37 17.47 -19.05 -21.15
CA PRO A 37 16.89 -18.38 -22.30
C PRO A 37 17.93 -18.31 -23.41
N GLU A 38 17.53 -18.65 -24.63
CA GLU A 38 18.30 -18.31 -25.82
C GLU A 38 18.33 -16.77 -25.89
N ASN A 39 19.38 -16.17 -25.35
CA ASN A 39 19.64 -14.75 -25.49
C ASN A 39 20.19 -14.53 -26.90
N PRO A 40 19.41 -13.95 -27.84
CA PRO A 40 19.97 -13.58 -29.13
C PRO A 40 21.12 -12.60 -28.91
N ASP A 41 22.10 -12.62 -29.80
CA ASP A 41 23.16 -11.61 -29.79
C ASP A 41 22.50 -10.23 -29.90
N MET A 42 22.60 -9.46 -28.81
CA MET A 42 21.99 -8.13 -28.73
C MET A 42 22.52 -7.20 -29.81
N TYR A 43 23.76 -7.39 -30.26
CA TYR A 43 24.35 -6.61 -31.34
C TYR A 43 23.60 -6.87 -32.65
N GLU A 44 23.39 -8.12 -33.01
CA GLU A 44 22.64 -8.51 -34.21
C GLU A 44 21.17 -8.07 -34.13
N TYR A 45 20.53 -8.22 -32.95
CA TYR A 45 19.16 -7.81 -32.72
C TYR A 45 18.95 -6.30 -32.90
N LEU A 46 19.85 -5.47 -32.34
CA LEU A 46 19.77 -4.00 -32.45
C LEU A 46 20.01 -3.48 -33.87
N HIS A 47 20.65 -4.27 -34.72
CA HIS A 47 20.83 -3.95 -36.15
C HIS A 47 19.66 -4.39 -37.03
N THR A 48 18.67 -5.10 -36.48
CA THR A 48 17.43 -5.38 -37.22
C THR A 48 16.61 -4.08 -37.39
N PRO A 49 16.00 -3.86 -38.57
CA PRO A 49 15.19 -2.67 -38.80
C PRO A 49 14.02 -2.62 -37.82
N TYR A 50 13.82 -1.46 -37.20
CA TYR A 50 12.74 -1.24 -36.24
C TYR A 50 11.39 -1.60 -36.87
N ARG A 51 10.70 -2.58 -36.29
CA ARG A 51 9.35 -2.95 -36.67
C ARG A 51 8.40 -2.20 -35.75
N ALA A 52 7.76 -1.16 -36.27
CA ALA A 52 6.69 -0.47 -35.54
C ALA A 52 5.62 -1.49 -35.17
N VAL A 53 5.41 -1.65 -33.87
CA VAL A 53 4.31 -2.46 -33.36
C VAL A 53 3.03 -1.69 -33.72
N VAL A 54 2.24 -2.22 -34.65
CA VAL A 54 0.94 -1.63 -35.01
C VAL A 54 0.07 -1.75 -33.76
N GLU A 55 -0.08 -0.62 -33.05
CA GLU A 55 -0.65 -0.56 -31.68
C GLU A 55 -2.07 -1.13 -31.59
N GLU A 56 -2.78 -1.21 -32.72
CA GLU A 56 -4.22 -1.42 -32.77
C GLU A 56 -4.71 -2.75 -32.16
N ASN A 57 -3.83 -3.73 -31.95
CA ASN A 57 -4.17 -4.99 -31.26
C ASN A 57 -3.00 -5.63 -30.50
N SER A 58 -1.94 -4.88 -30.20
CA SER A 58 -0.74 -5.48 -29.59
C SER A 58 -0.95 -5.93 -28.14
N TYR A 59 -1.98 -5.38 -27.49
CA TYR A 59 -2.41 -5.74 -26.14
C TYR A 59 -3.95 -5.83 -26.10
N PRO A 60 -4.52 -6.96 -26.54
CA PRO A 60 -5.99 -7.12 -26.62
C PRO A 60 -6.68 -7.01 -25.25
N ASP A 61 -5.96 -7.28 -24.16
CA ASP A 61 -6.44 -7.19 -22.78
C ASP A 61 -6.36 -5.79 -22.17
N LEU A 62 -5.74 -4.82 -22.86
CA LEU A 62 -5.74 -3.45 -22.37
C LEU A 62 -7.16 -2.88 -22.47
N ARG A 63 -7.63 -2.25 -21.39
CA ARG A 63 -8.93 -1.59 -21.35
C ARG A 63 -9.00 -0.54 -22.47
N LYS A 64 -9.94 -0.75 -23.40
CA LYS A 64 -10.24 0.17 -24.53
C LYS A 64 -11.20 1.29 -24.15
N GLU A 65 -11.69 1.30 -22.91
CA GLU A 65 -12.67 2.27 -22.41
C GLU A 65 -12.03 3.66 -22.23
N LEU A 66 -12.85 4.72 -22.41
CA LEU A 66 -12.43 6.11 -22.23
C LEU A 66 -11.78 6.32 -20.86
N PHE A 67 -10.59 6.91 -20.87
CA PHE A 67 -9.93 7.39 -19.66
C PHE A 67 -10.74 8.55 -19.07
N GLY A 68 -11.16 8.43 -17.81
CA GLY A 68 -11.91 9.50 -17.16
C GLY A 68 -12.46 9.13 -15.79
N PRO A 69 -12.97 10.13 -15.05
CA PRO A 69 -13.67 9.91 -13.79
C PRO A 69 -14.91 9.03 -14.01
N THR A 70 -15.13 8.11 -13.07
CA THR A 70 -16.32 7.26 -13.03
C THR A 70 -17.60 8.12 -13.03
N PRO A 71 -18.69 7.70 -13.69
CA PRO A 71 -19.96 8.45 -13.68
C PRO A 71 -20.45 8.83 -12.26
N ASP A 72 -20.13 8.03 -11.25
CA ASP A 72 -20.47 8.32 -9.86
C ASP A 72 -19.64 9.45 -9.24
N SER A 73 -18.34 9.55 -9.54
CA SER A 73 -17.52 10.65 -9.04
C SER A 73 -17.87 11.97 -9.73
N MET A 74 -18.35 11.92 -10.98
CA MET A 74 -18.86 13.07 -11.71
C MET A 74 -20.06 13.75 -11.04
N LYS A 75 -20.86 13.02 -10.25
CA LYS A 75 -21.98 13.60 -9.47
C LYS A 75 -21.50 14.55 -8.36
N CYS A 76 -20.22 14.46 -7.98
CA CYS A 76 -19.64 15.23 -6.89
C CYS A 76 -18.62 16.27 -7.37
N VAL A 77 -18.43 16.41 -8.68
CA VAL A 77 -17.40 17.30 -9.27
C VAL A 77 -17.61 18.76 -8.92
N ASP A 78 -18.87 19.21 -8.81
CA ASP A 78 -19.19 20.62 -8.56
C ASP A 78 -18.83 21.09 -7.15
N SER A 79 -18.50 20.16 -6.24
CA SER A 79 -18.08 20.47 -4.88
C SER A 79 -16.78 19.73 -4.54
N PRO A 80 -15.66 20.45 -4.37
CA PRO A 80 -14.39 19.81 -4.00
C PRO A 80 -14.50 19.06 -2.67
N LEU A 81 -15.39 19.51 -1.77
CA LEU A 81 -15.67 18.83 -0.52
C LEU A 81 -16.48 17.54 -0.71
N ALA A 82 -17.45 17.53 -1.63
CA ALA A 82 -18.20 16.31 -1.94
C ALA A 82 -17.29 15.26 -2.60
N LEU A 83 -16.43 15.67 -3.52
CA LEU A 83 -15.44 14.79 -4.14
C LEU A 83 -14.44 14.23 -3.11
N PHE A 84 -14.03 15.05 -2.13
CA PHE A 84 -13.19 14.60 -1.03
C PHE A 84 -13.87 13.50 -0.19
N PHE A 85 -15.15 13.68 0.18
CA PHE A 85 -15.90 12.66 0.92
C PHE A 85 -16.29 11.44 0.08
N TYR A 86 -16.33 11.57 -1.25
CA TYR A 86 -16.47 10.43 -2.15
C TYR A 86 -15.28 9.46 -2.00
N PHE A 87 -14.06 9.98 -1.94
CA PHE A 87 -12.86 9.16 -1.72
C PHE A 87 -12.63 8.77 -0.26
N MET A 88 -13.14 9.56 0.68
CA MET A 88 -13.05 9.28 2.12
C MET A 88 -14.44 9.13 2.73
N PRO A 89 -15.05 7.95 2.61
CA PRO A 89 -16.40 7.69 3.10
C PRO A 89 -16.46 7.65 4.63
N VAL A 90 -17.64 7.91 5.21
CA VAL A 90 -17.88 7.95 6.68
C VAL A 90 -17.31 6.73 7.41
N ALA A 91 -17.46 5.53 6.83
CA ALA A 91 -16.95 4.29 7.41
C ALA A 91 -15.43 4.30 7.61
N LEU A 92 -14.68 4.90 6.69
CA LEU A 92 -13.22 5.03 6.82
C LEU A 92 -12.85 5.88 8.05
N TRP A 93 -13.52 7.02 8.24
CA TRP A 93 -13.28 7.90 9.39
C TRP A 93 -13.61 7.24 10.72
N GLN A 94 -14.71 6.47 10.77
CA GLN A 94 -15.06 5.69 11.94
C GLN A 94 -13.98 4.67 12.27
N HIS A 95 -13.50 3.94 11.26
CA HIS A 95 -12.43 2.97 11.43
C HIS A 95 -11.14 3.63 11.93
N ILE A 96 -10.70 4.73 11.30
CA ILE A 96 -9.50 5.47 11.74
C ILE A 96 -9.64 5.94 13.20
N ALA A 97 -10.81 6.46 13.59
CA ALA A 97 -11.04 6.91 14.97
C ALA A 97 -10.93 5.76 15.97
N VAL A 98 -11.55 4.60 15.68
CA VAL A 98 -11.45 3.39 16.51
C VAL A 98 -10.01 2.91 16.59
N SER A 99 -9.33 2.71 15.46
CA SER A 99 -7.94 2.27 15.42
C SER A 99 -7.00 3.23 16.16
N SER A 100 -7.20 4.54 16.01
CA SER A 100 -6.40 5.55 16.72
C SER A 100 -6.58 5.50 18.23
N ASN A 101 -7.82 5.30 18.69
CA ASN A 101 -8.12 5.18 20.12
C ASN A 101 -7.58 3.86 20.70
N ASN A 102 -7.68 2.75 19.96
CA ASN A 102 -7.09 1.47 20.35
C ASN A 102 -5.57 1.59 20.46
N TYR A 103 -4.92 2.18 19.44
CA TYR A 103 -3.49 2.45 19.46
C TYR A 103 -3.07 3.28 20.67
N LYS A 104 -3.82 4.36 20.99
CA LYS A 104 -3.57 5.19 22.18
C LYS A 104 -3.62 4.36 23.47
N HIS A 105 -4.54 3.40 23.56
CA HIS A 105 -4.71 2.56 24.75
C HIS A 105 -3.60 1.51 24.85
N GLU A 106 -3.31 0.79 23.77
CA GLU A 106 -2.26 -0.23 23.69
C GLU A 106 -0.87 0.35 23.97
N HIS A 107 -0.61 1.57 23.50
CA HIS A 107 0.67 2.26 23.67
C HIS A 107 0.71 3.17 24.90
N LEU A 108 -0.25 3.04 25.84
CA LEU A 108 -0.28 3.86 27.05
C LEU A 108 0.99 3.67 27.89
N GLU A 109 1.31 2.43 28.25
CA GLU A 109 2.46 2.14 29.12
C GLU A 109 3.81 2.54 28.49
N PRO A 110 4.12 2.18 27.21
CA PRO A 110 5.33 2.65 26.56
C PRO A 110 5.50 4.16 26.54
N ARG A 111 4.40 4.91 26.39
CA ARG A 111 4.43 6.39 26.41
C ARG A 111 4.71 6.95 27.79
N VAL A 112 4.12 6.34 28.82
CA VAL A 112 4.40 6.69 30.22
C VAL A 112 5.88 6.45 30.54
N GLU A 113 6.42 5.29 30.17
CA GLU A 113 7.83 4.97 30.40
C GLU A 113 8.78 5.90 29.64
N ALA A 114 8.52 6.14 28.34
CA ALA A 114 9.31 7.06 27.53
C ALA A 114 9.30 8.50 28.11
N TYR A 115 8.18 8.94 28.69
CA TYR A 115 8.12 10.23 29.38
C TYR A 115 9.03 10.25 30.62
N ILE A 116 8.94 9.23 31.48
CA ILE A 116 9.75 9.13 32.71
C ILE A 116 11.24 9.05 32.37
N GLU A 117 11.60 8.23 31.40
CA GLU A 117 12.98 8.09 30.93
C GLU A 117 13.52 9.41 30.40
N ARG A 118 12.77 10.09 29.53
CA ARG A 118 13.16 11.41 29.00
C ARG A 118 13.34 12.43 30.11
N ARG A 119 12.47 12.40 31.13
CA ARG A 119 12.53 13.30 32.28
C ARG A 119 13.76 13.03 33.16
N ASN A 120 14.05 11.76 33.43
CA ASN A 120 15.24 11.34 34.18
C ASN A 120 16.53 11.73 33.43
N ASN A 121 16.57 11.52 32.12
CA ASN A 121 17.70 11.92 31.29
C ASN A 121 17.91 13.43 31.29
N MET A 122 16.84 14.23 31.32
CA MET A 122 16.95 15.70 31.46
C MET A 122 17.53 16.11 32.83
N LEU A 123 17.11 15.47 33.92
CA LEU A 123 17.66 15.75 35.25
C LEU A 123 19.15 15.39 35.36
N ARG A 124 19.56 14.26 34.79
CA ARG A 124 20.98 13.86 34.73
C ARG A 124 21.83 14.89 34.00
N ARG A 125 21.28 15.52 32.95
CA ARG A 125 21.97 16.57 32.18
C ARG A 125 21.97 17.94 32.85
N ARG A 126 21.00 18.23 33.73
CA ARG A 126 20.82 19.53 34.39
C ARG A 126 20.30 19.33 35.82
N PRO A 127 21.18 19.00 36.79
CA PRO A 127 20.78 18.71 38.16
C PRO A 127 20.19 19.91 38.90
N ASP A 128 20.60 21.14 38.56
CA ASP A 128 20.09 22.37 39.20
C ASP A 128 18.69 22.80 38.69
N GLY A 129 18.11 22.07 37.75
CA GLY A 129 16.79 22.35 37.22
C GLY A 129 15.70 22.06 38.25
N LYS A 130 14.97 23.09 38.70
CA LYS A 130 13.79 23.02 39.61
C LYS A 130 12.57 22.27 39.04
N THR A 131 12.76 21.34 38.10
CA THR A 131 11.61 20.69 37.47
C THR A 131 11.16 19.50 38.29
N LEU A 132 9.97 19.62 38.85
CA LEU A 132 9.29 18.54 39.53
C LEU A 132 9.01 17.39 38.54
N VAL A 133 9.45 16.18 38.89
CA VAL A 133 9.13 14.98 38.12
C VAL A 133 7.74 14.54 38.52
N ARG A 134 6.80 14.60 37.57
CA ARG A 134 5.48 13.98 37.75
C ARG A 134 5.65 12.49 38.00
N THR A 135 4.87 11.95 38.92
CA THR A 135 4.92 10.52 39.22
C THR A 135 4.40 9.70 38.02
N ARG A 136 4.84 8.44 37.91
CA ARG A 136 4.35 7.51 36.87
C ARG A 136 2.82 7.44 36.84
N GLY A 137 2.20 7.43 38.02
CA GLY A 137 0.73 7.43 38.18
C GLY A 137 0.08 8.70 37.62
N GLU A 138 0.61 9.88 37.93
CA GLU A 138 0.11 11.15 37.39
C GLU A 138 0.18 11.20 35.86
N VAL A 139 1.33 10.80 35.29
CA VAL A 139 1.52 10.79 33.83
C VAL A 139 0.55 9.83 33.14
N ARG A 140 0.30 8.67 33.76
CA ARG A 140 -0.68 7.70 33.28
C ARG A 140 -2.09 8.25 33.31
N MET A 141 -2.48 8.89 34.42
CA MET A 141 -3.80 9.54 34.54
C MET A 141 -3.98 10.66 33.51
N ASP A 142 -2.96 11.49 33.32
CA ASP A 142 -2.96 12.56 32.31
C ASP A 142 -3.20 11.99 30.91
N HIS A 143 -2.54 10.89 30.55
CA HIS A 143 -2.74 10.23 29.27
C HIS A 143 -4.13 9.59 29.12
N MET A 144 -4.68 9.01 30.19
CA MET A 144 -6.04 8.46 30.20
C MET A 144 -7.12 9.54 30.13
N ALA A 145 -6.86 10.74 30.67
CA ALA A 145 -7.79 11.86 30.65
C ALA A 145 -7.96 12.49 29.24
N VAL A 146 -7.08 12.15 28.29
CA VAL A 146 -7.18 12.65 26.91
C VAL A 146 -8.42 12.08 26.23
N LYS A 147 -9.34 12.97 25.85
CA LYS A 147 -10.57 12.64 25.12
C LYS A 147 -10.29 11.72 23.91
N PRO A 148 -11.20 10.77 23.61
CA PRO A 148 -11.07 9.92 22.45
C PRO A 148 -11.15 10.75 21.16
N VAL A 149 -10.46 10.28 20.13
CA VAL A 149 -10.56 10.83 18.78
C VAL A 149 -11.94 10.51 18.24
N LEU A 150 -12.65 11.54 17.77
CA LEU A 150 -13.97 11.42 17.15
C LEU A 150 -13.83 11.50 15.62
N PRO A 151 -14.68 10.79 14.84
CA PRO A 151 -14.56 10.74 13.38
C PRO A 151 -14.55 12.13 12.73
N TYR A 152 -15.43 13.05 13.16
CA TYR A 152 -15.49 14.41 12.62
C TYR A 152 -14.30 15.29 13.05
N GLY A 153 -13.65 14.97 14.17
CA GLY A 153 -12.45 15.68 14.62
C GLY A 153 -11.25 15.44 13.70
N LEU A 154 -11.25 14.31 12.98
CA LEU A 154 -10.23 14.00 11.98
C LEU A 154 -10.27 14.98 10.80
N CYS A 155 -11.44 15.53 10.46
CA CYS A 155 -11.55 16.52 9.39
C CYS A 155 -10.69 17.76 9.65
N ALA A 156 -10.63 18.23 10.91
CA ALA A 156 -9.78 19.35 11.29
C ALA A 156 -8.29 19.00 11.15
N CYS A 157 -7.89 17.79 11.57
CA CYS A 157 -6.51 17.32 11.42
C CYS A 157 -6.09 17.25 9.94
N ILE A 158 -6.93 16.68 9.08
CA ILE A 158 -6.63 16.58 7.65
C ILE A 158 -6.65 17.95 6.98
N GLY A 159 -7.58 18.83 7.37
CA GLY A 159 -7.58 20.22 6.92
C GLY A 159 -6.26 20.94 7.23
N LEU A 160 -5.70 20.75 8.44
CA LEU A 160 -4.40 21.30 8.82
C LEU A 160 -3.24 20.70 8.01
N LEU A 161 -3.30 19.39 7.69
CA LEU A 161 -2.29 18.73 6.85
C LEU A 161 -2.33 19.27 5.42
N LEU A 162 -3.53 19.43 4.85
CA LEU A 162 -3.72 20.00 3.51
C LEU A 162 -3.23 21.44 3.46
N ALA A 163 -3.54 22.25 4.47
CA ALA A 163 -3.09 23.64 4.55
C ALA A 163 -1.56 23.78 4.63
N ARG A 164 -0.85 22.77 5.15
CA ARG A 164 0.62 22.74 5.17
C ARG A 164 1.22 22.31 3.83
N SER A 165 0.49 21.53 3.04
CA SER A 165 0.98 20.96 1.78
C SER A 165 0.92 21.94 0.59
N VAL A 166 0.23 23.07 0.77
CA VAL A 166 0.11 24.17 -0.19
C VAL A 166 1.06 25.30 0.23
#